data_AF-A0A8J7WCR0-F1
#
_entry.id   AF-A0A8J7WCR0-F1
#
_cell.length_a   1.000
_cell.length_b   1.000
_cell.length_c   1.000
_cell.angle_alpha   90.00
_cell.angle_beta   90.00
_cell.angle_gamma   90.00
#
_symmetry.space_group_name_H-M   'P 1'
#
loop_
_entity.id
_entity.type
_entity.pdbx_description
1 polymer ?
#
loop_
_entity_poly.entity_id
_entity_poly.type
_entity_poly.pdbx_seq_one_letter_code
_entity_poly.pdbx_strand_id
1 'polypeptide(L)'
;MFRPTVAFGLLLCLAMPAAALERRVYEGDEAKALKCVWIISRTAAVMEDMGIISPLQMEVSIAISARILALHVSGTEAQKLAALQAVGERRNTGETIVEFRDQAMACLRKFPVE
;
A
#
# COMPACT_ATOMS: atom_id res chain seq x y z
N MET A 1 7.31 66.83 -14.85
CA MET A 1 6.60 65.96 -15.81
C MET A 1 7.38 64.64 -15.86
N PHE A 2 6.69 63.49 -15.97
CA PHE A 2 7.14 62.09 -15.76
C PHE A 2 6.89 61.49 -14.37
N ARG A 3 5.73 60.83 -14.25
CA ARG A 3 5.41 59.79 -13.26
C ARG A 3 5.87 58.45 -13.85
N PRO A 4 6.68 57.62 -13.17
CA PRO A 4 6.83 56.24 -13.55
C PRO A 4 5.71 55.42 -12.89
N THR A 5 4.82 54.93 -13.72
CA THR A 5 3.77 53.97 -13.41
C THR A 5 4.42 52.63 -13.11
N VAL A 6 4.61 52.27 -11.84
CA VAL A 6 5.04 50.92 -11.46
C VAL A 6 3.82 50.01 -11.54
N ALA A 7 3.73 49.29 -12.66
CA ALA A 7 2.73 48.27 -12.90
C ALA A 7 2.84 47.20 -11.81
N PHE A 8 1.76 47.03 -11.05
CA PHE A 8 1.57 45.98 -10.07
C PHE A 8 1.46 44.65 -10.83
N GLY A 9 2.59 43.98 -11.02
CA GLY A 9 2.67 42.67 -11.63
C GLY A 9 1.98 41.65 -10.73
N LEU A 10 0.71 41.40 -10.99
CA LEU A 10 -0.08 40.34 -10.38
C LEU A 10 0.49 38.98 -10.85
N LEU A 11 1.50 38.47 -10.13
CA LEU A 11 1.91 37.06 -10.26
C LEU A 11 0.74 36.21 -9.77
N LEU A 12 -0.09 35.74 -10.70
CA LEU A 12 -1.00 34.63 -10.46
C LEU A 12 -0.14 33.40 -10.18
N CYS A 13 0.10 33.11 -8.90
CA CYS A 13 0.38 31.76 -8.46
C CYS A 13 -0.82 30.90 -8.86
N LEU A 14 -0.68 30.17 -9.96
CA LEU A 14 -1.51 29.00 -10.28
C LEU A 14 -1.37 28.02 -9.12
N ALA A 15 -2.20 28.19 -8.09
CA ALA A 15 -2.48 27.17 -7.11
C ALA A 15 -3.22 26.07 -7.86
N MET A 16 -2.47 25.19 -8.54
CA MET A 16 -2.99 23.90 -8.92
C MET A 16 -3.54 23.26 -7.65
N PRO A 17 -4.82 22.87 -7.59
CA PRO A 17 -5.29 22.05 -6.50
C PRO A 17 -4.49 20.75 -6.61
N ALA A 18 -3.49 20.59 -5.75
CA ALA A 18 -2.95 19.28 -5.46
C ALA A 18 -4.19 18.45 -5.12
N ALA A 19 -4.50 17.47 -5.97
CA ALA A 19 -5.63 16.57 -5.74
C ALA A 19 -5.38 15.94 -4.38
N ALA A 20 -6.03 16.49 -3.35
CA ALA A 20 -5.93 15.97 -2.00
C ALA A 20 -6.50 14.57 -2.11
N LEU A 21 -5.60 13.58 -2.01
CA LEU A 21 -5.96 12.18 -2.08
C LEU A 21 -6.93 11.96 -0.92
N GLU A 22 -8.22 11.86 -1.26
CA GLU A 22 -9.30 11.88 -0.28
C GLU A 22 -9.01 10.78 0.74
N ARG A 23 -8.88 11.19 2.01
CA ARG A 23 -8.41 10.32 3.07
C ARG A 23 -9.50 9.31 3.39
N ARG A 24 -9.43 8.16 2.71
CA ARG A 24 -10.30 7.02 2.97
C ARG A 24 -9.86 6.30 4.24
N VAL A 25 -10.85 5.99 5.08
CA VAL A 25 -10.69 5.11 6.23
C VAL A 25 -11.13 3.72 5.79
N TYR A 26 -10.24 2.74 5.96
CA TYR A 26 -10.52 1.33 5.69
C TYR A 26 -10.89 0.63 6.98
N GLU A 27 -12.04 -0.03 6.99
CA GLU A 27 -12.59 -0.72 8.16
C GLU A 27 -13.03 -2.14 7.82
N GLY A 28 -13.44 -2.90 8.84
CA GLY A 28 -14.02 -4.22 8.66
C GLY A 28 -13.13 -5.17 7.86
N ASP A 29 -13.68 -5.76 6.80
CA ASP A 29 -12.95 -6.73 5.99
C ASP A 29 -11.94 -6.10 5.03
N GLU A 30 -12.11 -4.85 4.59
CA GLU A 30 -11.09 -4.16 3.78
C GLU A 30 -9.81 -3.92 4.59
N ALA A 31 -9.94 -3.51 5.85
CA ALA A 31 -8.80 -3.36 6.76
C ALA A 31 -8.08 -4.70 7.01
N LYS A 32 -8.84 -5.79 7.12
CA LYS A 32 -8.28 -7.15 7.26
C LYS A 32 -7.60 -7.61 5.98
N ALA A 33 -8.17 -7.30 4.81
CA ALA A 33 -7.56 -7.60 3.52
C ALA A 33 -6.23 -6.85 3.37
N LEU A 34 -6.20 -5.55 3.67
CA LEU A 34 -4.96 -4.75 3.68
C LEU A 34 -3.89 -5.34 4.61
N LYS A 35 -4.29 -5.78 5.82
CA LYS A 35 -3.40 -6.52 6.73
C LYS A 35 -2.84 -7.78 6.07
N CYS A 36 -3.70 -8.56 5.43
CA CYS A 36 -3.32 -9.83 4.82
C CYS A 36 -2.40 -9.66 3.62
N VAL A 37 -2.66 -8.67 2.75
CA VAL A 37 -1.78 -8.30 1.64
C VAL A 37 -0.38 -7.96 2.15
N TRP A 38 -0.28 -7.19 3.23
CA TRP A 38 1.01 -6.85 3.83
C TRP A 38 1.73 -8.09 4.39
N ILE A 39 1.02 -8.94 5.14
CA ILE A 39 1.62 -10.16 5.72
C ILE A 39 2.15 -11.06 4.61
N ILE A 40 1.35 -11.38 3.59
CA ILE A 40 1.76 -12.31 2.53
C ILE A 40 3.00 -11.76 1.79
N SER A 41 2.95 -10.49 1.37
CA SER A 41 4.06 -9.87 0.65
C SER A 41 5.33 -9.75 1.50
N ARG A 42 5.21 -9.41 2.79
CA ARG A 42 6.36 -9.33 3.70
C ARG A 42 6.94 -10.71 4.00
N THR A 43 6.10 -11.70 4.26
CA THR A 43 6.53 -13.09 4.48
C THR A 43 7.30 -13.62 3.28
N ALA A 44 6.81 -13.40 2.06
CA ALA A 44 7.51 -13.83 0.85
C ALA A 44 8.88 -13.17 0.71
N ALA A 45 8.98 -11.85 0.92
CA ALA A 45 10.25 -11.13 0.88
C ALA A 45 11.25 -11.63 1.93
N VAL A 46 10.80 -11.87 3.16
CA VAL A 46 11.67 -12.41 4.24
C VAL A 46 12.12 -13.84 3.92
N MET A 47 11.21 -14.69 3.40
CA MET A 47 11.56 -16.07 3.03
C MET A 47 12.56 -16.13 1.87
N GLU A 48 12.47 -15.19 0.92
CA GLU A 48 13.42 -15.09 -0.20
C GLU A 48 14.80 -14.62 0.28
N ASP A 49 14.86 -13.58 1.12
CA ASP A 49 16.10 -13.08 1.73
C ASP A 49 16.83 -14.17 2.55
N MET A 50 16.06 -15.06 3.20
CA MET A 50 16.59 -16.22 3.93
C MET A 50 16.93 -17.42 3.04
N GLY A 51 16.70 -17.35 1.72
CA GLY A 51 16.94 -18.44 0.77
C GLY A 51 15.97 -19.63 0.91
N ILE A 52 14.82 -19.45 1.56
CA ILE A 52 13.81 -20.49 1.77
C ILE A 52 12.96 -20.68 0.51
N ILE A 53 12.66 -19.60 -0.20
CA ILE A 53 11.93 -19.63 -1.48
C ILE A 53 12.76 -18.96 -2.56
N SER A 54 12.49 -19.32 -3.81
CA SER A 54 13.13 -18.67 -4.96
C SER A 54 12.54 -17.29 -5.25
N PRO A 55 13.26 -16.43 -5.99
CA PRO A 55 12.74 -15.14 -6.45
C PRO A 55 11.41 -15.27 -7.21
N LEU A 56 11.28 -16.32 -8.03
CA LEU A 56 10.03 -16.60 -8.75
C LEU A 56 8.86 -16.89 -7.79
N GLN A 57 9.10 -17.65 -6.71
CA GLN A 57 8.07 -17.93 -5.71
C GLN A 57 7.67 -16.67 -4.93
N MET A 58 8.63 -15.77 -4.68
CA MET A 58 8.35 -14.45 -4.11
C MET A 58 7.48 -13.62 -5.06
N GLU A 59 7.82 -13.53 -6.34
CA GLU A 59 7.06 -12.79 -7.35
C GLU A 59 5.61 -13.30 -7.47
N VAL A 60 5.41 -14.62 -7.49
CA VAL A 60 4.06 -15.23 -7.46
C VAL A 60 3.29 -14.80 -6.21
N SER A 61 3.94 -14.78 -5.05
CA SER A 61 3.31 -14.36 -3.79
C SER A 61 2.93 -12.87 -3.80
N ILE A 62 3.76 -12.02 -4.41
CA ILE A 62 3.46 -10.59 -4.62
C ILE A 62 2.28 -10.43 -5.59
N ALA A 63 2.22 -11.20 -6.67
CA ALA A 63 1.12 -11.17 -7.63
C ALA A 63 -0.22 -11.59 -6.99
N ILE A 64 -0.21 -12.64 -6.16
CA ILE A 64 -1.38 -13.06 -5.37
C ILE A 64 -1.80 -11.94 -4.41
N SER A 65 -0.85 -11.32 -3.71
CA SER A 65 -1.13 -10.20 -2.79
C SER A 65 -1.75 -9.02 -3.52
N ALA A 66 -1.23 -8.65 -4.70
CA ALA A 66 -1.79 -7.61 -5.54
C ALA A 66 -3.21 -7.96 -6.02
N ARG A 67 -3.48 -9.23 -6.31
CA ARG A 67 -4.83 -9.70 -6.66
C ARG A 67 -5.81 -9.58 -5.50
N ILE A 68 -5.41 -9.95 -4.28
CA ILE A 68 -6.21 -9.75 -3.07
C ILE A 68 -6.52 -8.25 -2.89
N LEU A 69 -5.52 -7.39 -3.03
CA LEU A 69 -5.68 -5.94 -2.93
C LEU A 69 -6.66 -5.40 -3.98
N ALA A 70 -6.63 -5.94 -5.19
CA ALA A 70 -7.53 -5.53 -6.27
C ALA A 70 -8.99 -5.92 -6.00
N LEU A 71 -9.23 -7.15 -5.50
CA LEU A 71 -10.56 -7.72 -5.29
C LEU A 71 -11.24 -7.25 -4.00
N HIS A 72 -10.48 -7.15 -2.90
CA HIS A 72 -11.04 -7.04 -1.54
C HIS A 72 -10.83 -5.67 -0.89
N VAL A 73 -10.18 -4.74 -1.59
CA VAL A 73 -9.96 -3.37 -1.11
C VAL A 73 -10.42 -2.41 -2.20
N SER A 74 -11.37 -1.55 -1.87
CA SER A 74 -11.90 -0.56 -2.81
C SER A 74 -11.00 0.68 -2.90
N GLY A 75 -11.25 1.49 -3.92
CA GLY A 75 -10.61 2.79 -4.10
C GLY A 75 -9.61 2.80 -5.25
N THR A 76 -8.95 3.93 -5.42
CA THR A 76 -7.92 4.09 -6.45
C THR A 76 -6.68 3.28 -6.09
N GLU A 77 -5.89 2.92 -7.09
CA GLU A 77 -4.62 2.22 -6.87
C GLU A 77 -3.70 2.99 -5.91
N ALA A 78 -3.60 4.32 -6.07
CA ALA A 78 -2.85 5.18 -5.19
C ALA A 78 -3.35 5.13 -3.72
N GLN A 79 -4.67 5.10 -3.50
CA GLN A 79 -5.24 4.94 -2.16
C GLN A 79 -4.89 3.59 -1.54
N LYS A 80 -5.00 2.51 -2.32
CA LYS A 80 -4.71 1.15 -1.86
C LYS A 80 -3.23 1.00 -1.48
N LEU A 81 -2.32 1.51 -2.30
CA LEU A 81 -0.88 1.46 -2.05
C LEU A 81 -0.49 2.30 -0.82
N ALA A 82 -1.05 3.51 -0.68
CA ALA A 82 -0.83 4.34 0.51
C ALA A 82 -1.33 3.66 1.79
N ALA A 83 -2.50 2.99 1.72
CA ALA A 83 -3.03 2.23 2.85
C ALA A 83 -2.15 1.03 3.20
N LEU A 84 -1.61 0.33 2.20
CA LEU A 84 -0.70 -0.79 2.40
C LEU A 84 0.61 -0.36 3.06
N GLN A 85 1.18 0.78 2.64
CA GLN A 85 2.35 1.37 3.27
C GLN A 85 2.08 1.70 4.75
N ALA A 86 0.95 2.35 5.04
CA ALA A 86 0.57 2.69 6.41
C ALA A 86 0.36 1.46 7.31
N VAL A 87 -0.07 0.32 6.74
CA VAL A 87 -0.13 -0.95 7.48
C VAL A 87 1.28 -1.42 7.87
N GLY A 88 2.24 -1.33 6.96
CA GLY A 88 3.62 -1.75 7.19
C GLY A 88 4.34 -0.92 8.24
N GLU A 89 4.19 0.40 8.20
CA GLU A 89 4.77 1.32 9.19
C GLU A 89 4.35 0.99 10.63
N ARG A 90 3.13 0.47 10.82
CA ARG A 90 2.60 0.10 12.14
C ARG A 90 3.06 -1.27 12.65
N ARG A 91 3.64 -2.12 11.79
CA ARG A 91 3.91 -3.54 12.06
C ARG A 91 5.38 -3.88 12.31
N ASN A 92 6.19 -2.91 12.75
CA ASN A 92 7.62 -3.16 12.82
C ASN A 92 8.00 -4.14 13.95
N THR A 93 8.50 -5.30 13.50
CA THR A 93 9.57 -6.14 14.07
C THR A 93 9.31 -6.81 15.42
N GLY A 94 8.92 -8.09 15.34
CA GLY A 94 8.94 -9.05 16.44
C GLY A 94 8.51 -10.47 16.06
N GLU A 95 7.88 -10.66 14.88
CA GLU A 95 7.36 -11.96 14.46
C GLU A 95 8.44 -12.86 13.85
N THR A 96 8.36 -14.15 14.15
CA THR A 96 9.24 -15.19 13.60
C THR A 96 8.73 -15.69 12.24
N ILE A 97 9.59 -16.38 11.48
CA ILE A 97 9.23 -16.89 10.15
C ILE A 97 8.06 -17.91 10.17
N VAL A 98 7.95 -18.69 11.25
CA VAL A 98 6.85 -19.66 11.43
C VAL A 98 5.53 -18.91 11.61
N GLU A 99 5.52 -17.87 12.45
CA GLU A 99 4.35 -17.03 12.66
C GLU A 99 3.94 -16.31 11.37
N PHE A 100 4.91 -15.75 10.64
CA PHE A 100 4.67 -15.12 9.34
C PHE A 100 4.01 -16.06 8.34
N ARG A 101 4.49 -17.31 8.25
CA ARG A 101 3.92 -18.32 7.36
C ARG A 101 2.50 -18.70 7.77
N ASP A 102 2.27 -18.96 9.05
CA ASP A 102 0.97 -19.41 9.54
C ASP A 102 -0.09 -18.29 9.38
N GLN A 103 0.31 -17.03 9.61
CA GLN A 103 -0.53 -15.87 9.33
C GLN A 103 -0.82 -15.70 7.83
N ALA A 104 0.17 -15.87 6.96
CA ALA A 104 -0.01 -15.82 5.51
C ALA A 104 -1.01 -16.89 5.03
N MET A 105 -0.90 -18.13 5.53
CA MET A 105 -1.84 -19.22 5.21
C MET A 105 -3.25 -18.97 5.75
N ALA A 106 -3.40 -18.34 6.91
CA ALA A 106 -4.72 -17.92 7.39
C ALA A 106 -5.34 -16.83 6.49
N CYS A 107 -4.52 -15.91 6.00
CA CYS A 107 -4.93 -14.85 5.08
C CYS A 107 -5.41 -15.38 3.73
N LEU A 108 -4.68 -16.31 3.12
CA LEU A 108 -5.07 -16.93 1.85
C LEU A 108 -6.41 -17.67 1.94
N ARG A 109 -6.72 -18.31 3.08
CA ARG A 109 -8.02 -18.95 3.30
C ARG A 109 -9.16 -17.95 3.47
N LYS A 110 -8.89 -16.79 4.06
CA LYS A 110 -9.92 -15.76 4.31
C LYS A 110 -10.22 -14.92 3.07
N PHE A 111 -9.22 -14.68 2.23
CA PHE A 111 -9.32 -13.84 1.04
C PHE A 111 -8.83 -14.60 -0.20
N PRO A 112 -9.67 -15.45 -0.80
CA PRO A 112 -9.30 -16.19 -2.00
C PRO A 112 -9.13 -15.26 -3.20
N VAL A 113 -8.37 -15.73 -4.20
CA VAL A 113 -7.98 -14.98 -5.41
C VAL A 113 -8.57 -15.54 -6.71
N GLU A 114 -9.32 -16.64 -6.60
CA GLU A 114 -10.06 -17.30 -7.68
C GLU A 114 -11.37 -16.57 -8.05
#